data_AF-A0A8D0BSA7-F1
#
_entry.id   AF-A0A8D0BSA7-F1
#
_cell.length_a   1.000
_cell.length_b   1.000
_cell.length_c   1.000
_cell.angle_alpha   90.00
_cell.angle_beta   90.00
_cell.angle_gamma   90.00
#
_symmetry.space_group_name_H-M   'P 1'
#
loop_
_entity.id
_entity.type
_entity.pdbx_description
1 polymer ?
#
loop_
_entity_poly.entity_id
_entity_poly.type
_entity_poly.pdbx_seq_one_letter_code
_entity_poly.pdbx_strand_id
1 'polypeptide(L)'
;MADGEAVRAGAAPAQGDEKPGKAASDAGDDWVEKLREACEPDRHWRYRREFLLRNREALGGKEGEDNAELRRLASFSMVWANHVFLGCRYPPQVMEKVMDMAAGITVTNAPTHTLRDELVAKVKRGISSSNG
;
A
#
# COMPACT_ATOMS: atom_id res chain seq x y z
N MET A 1 -29.61 -67.64 -4.84
CA MET A 1 -29.03 -67.81 -6.19
C MET A 1 -29.98 -67.06 -7.13
N ALA A 2 -29.64 -66.05 -7.90
CA ALA A 2 -28.45 -65.24 -8.11
C ALA A 2 -28.97 -63.97 -8.78
N ASP A 3 -28.59 -62.79 -8.30
CA ASP A 3 -28.87 -61.52 -8.97
C ASP A 3 -27.54 -60.79 -9.11
N GLY A 4 -27.17 -60.50 -10.35
CA GLY A 4 -25.98 -59.74 -10.70
C GLY A 4 -26.28 -58.25 -10.80
N GLU A 5 -25.27 -57.40 -10.67
CA GLU A 5 -25.17 -56.16 -11.45
C GLU A 5 -23.74 -55.55 -11.38
N ALA A 6 -23.28 -55.16 -12.57
CA ALA A 6 -22.34 -54.13 -13.00
C ALA A 6 -21.12 -53.67 -12.15
N VAL A 7 -19.98 -53.82 -12.84
CA VAL A 7 -18.75 -53.02 -12.86
C VAL A 7 -18.97 -51.50 -12.70
N ARG A 8 -18.19 -50.85 -11.84
CA ARG A 8 -17.50 -49.57 -12.14
C ARG A 8 -16.16 -49.45 -11.40
N ALA A 9 -15.14 -49.09 -12.17
CA ALA A 9 -13.76 -48.87 -11.74
C ALA A 9 -13.64 -47.69 -10.76
N GLY A 10 -12.99 -47.93 -9.62
CA GLY A 10 -12.57 -46.88 -8.70
C GLY A 10 -11.25 -46.27 -9.18
N ALA A 11 -11.32 -45.02 -9.63
CA ALA A 11 -10.17 -44.18 -9.96
C ALA A 11 -9.48 -43.66 -8.69
N ALA A 12 -8.20 -43.33 -8.86
CA ALA A 12 -7.15 -42.96 -7.90
C ALA A 12 -7.52 -41.90 -6.82
N PRO A 13 -6.77 -41.87 -5.69
CA PRO A 13 -6.98 -40.90 -4.63
C PRO A 13 -6.52 -39.49 -5.01
N ALA A 14 -7.24 -38.53 -4.44
CA ALA A 14 -7.00 -37.09 -4.49
C ALA A 14 -5.60 -36.72 -3.98
N GLN A 15 -4.91 -35.86 -4.75
CA GLN A 15 -3.86 -34.99 -4.24
C GLN A 15 -4.38 -33.57 -4.34
N GLY A 16 -4.80 -33.02 -3.20
CA GLY A 16 -4.96 -31.59 -3.04
C GLY A 16 -3.60 -30.98 -2.87
N ASP A 17 -3.13 -30.26 -3.89
CA ASP A 17 -2.04 -29.30 -3.77
C ASP A 17 -2.55 -28.05 -3.04
N GLU A 18 -2.83 -28.19 -1.75
CA GLU A 18 -2.98 -27.04 -0.86
C GLU A 18 -1.57 -26.54 -0.54
N LYS A 19 -1.09 -25.60 -1.36
CA LYS A 19 0.15 -24.88 -1.08
C LYS A 19 -0.08 -24.07 0.21
N PRO A 20 0.60 -24.40 1.33
CA PRO A 20 0.36 -23.67 2.56
C PRO A 20 0.83 -22.24 2.34
N GLY A 21 -0.10 -21.30 2.54
CA GLY A 21 0.21 -19.89 2.65
C GLY A 21 1.34 -19.70 3.65
N LYS A 22 2.32 -18.88 3.28
CA LYS A 22 3.47 -18.53 4.11
C LYS A 22 2.98 -17.71 5.32
N ALA A 23 2.49 -18.40 6.35
CA ALA A 23 2.16 -17.84 7.66
C ALA A 23 3.43 -17.70 8.51
N ALA A 24 4.41 -16.94 8.01
CA ALA A 24 5.68 -16.72 8.69
C ALA A 24 6.21 -15.32 8.41
N SER A 25 5.48 -14.30 8.89
CA SER A 25 5.99 -12.93 9.10
C SER A 25 5.13 -12.12 10.09
N ASP A 26 4.52 -12.77 11.09
CA ASP A 26 3.50 -12.10 11.94
C ASP A 26 4.08 -11.47 13.23
N ALA A 27 5.26 -11.90 13.69
CA ALA A 27 5.80 -11.45 14.98
C ALA A 27 6.60 -10.12 14.91
N GLY A 28 7.21 -9.80 13.77
CA GLY A 28 8.00 -8.57 13.59
C GLY A 28 7.17 -7.33 13.23
N ASP A 29 5.91 -7.53 12.84
CA ASP A 29 5.06 -6.50 12.24
C ASP A 29 3.97 -5.97 13.19
N ASP A 30 3.86 -6.51 14.41
CA ASP A 30 2.81 -6.14 15.39
C ASP A 30 2.81 -4.64 15.75
N TRP A 31 3.98 -4.01 15.80
CA TRP A 31 4.08 -2.57 16.04
C TRP A 31 3.55 -1.74 14.86
N VAL A 32 3.69 -2.26 13.63
CA VAL A 32 3.21 -1.60 12.42
C VAL A 32 1.70 -1.61 12.41
N GLU A 33 1.07 -2.76 12.67
CA GLU A 33 -0.40 -2.88 12.69
C GLU A 33 -1.05 -1.93 13.71
N LYS A 34 -0.38 -1.67 14.85
CA LYS A 34 -0.83 -0.67 15.84
C LYS A 34 -0.87 0.78 15.32
N LEU A 35 -0.16 1.08 14.23
CA LEU A 35 -0.15 2.40 13.60
C LEU A 35 -1.25 2.59 12.57
N ARG A 36 -2.02 1.55 12.23
CA ARG A 36 -3.12 1.65 11.26
C ARG A 36 -4.22 2.57 11.80
N GLU A 37 -4.72 3.48 10.96
CA GLU A 37 -5.83 4.37 11.33
C GLU A 37 -7.20 3.79 10.90
N ALA A 38 -8.24 4.03 11.70
CA ALA A 38 -9.57 3.47 11.44
C ALA A 38 -10.23 3.97 10.14
N CYS A 39 -9.90 5.20 9.72
CA CYS A 39 -10.40 5.80 8.49
C CYS A 39 -9.47 5.58 7.28
N GLU A 40 -8.45 4.74 7.41
CA GLU A 40 -7.49 4.46 6.35
C GLU A 40 -8.02 3.35 5.41
N PRO A 41 -8.23 3.64 4.11
CA PRO A 41 -8.61 2.62 3.15
C PRO A 41 -7.55 1.50 3.07
N ASP A 42 -7.99 0.23 2.92
CA ASP A 42 -7.09 -0.94 2.86
C ASP A 42 -5.95 -0.78 1.85
N ARG A 43 -6.26 -0.19 0.70
CA ARG A 43 -5.27 0.07 -0.34
C ARG A 43 -4.20 1.06 0.12
N HIS A 44 -4.55 2.11 0.87
CA HIS A 44 -3.58 3.07 1.40
C HIS A 44 -2.71 2.39 2.46
N TRP A 45 -3.36 1.65 3.37
CA TRP A 45 -2.68 0.93 4.44
C TRP A 45 -1.64 -0.04 3.91
N ARG A 46 -1.96 -0.83 2.88
CA ARG A 46 -1.01 -1.77 2.26
C ARG A 46 0.32 -1.10 1.88
N TYR A 47 0.26 0.04 1.21
CA TYR A 47 1.47 0.75 0.77
C TYR A 47 2.15 1.49 1.92
N ARG A 48 1.39 2.05 2.87
CA ARG A 48 1.96 2.71 4.05
C ARG A 48 2.67 1.72 4.98
N ARG A 49 2.12 0.51 5.14
CA ARG A 49 2.74 -0.61 5.85
C ARG A 49 4.09 -0.98 5.24
N GLU A 50 4.16 -1.10 3.92
CA GLU A 50 5.42 -1.35 3.19
C GLU A 50 6.44 -0.23 3.42
N PHE A 51 6.00 1.03 3.38
CA PHE A 51 6.83 2.19 3.71
C PHE A 51 7.42 2.09 5.11
N LEU A 52 6.59 1.75 6.12
CA LEU A 52 7.01 1.64 7.51
C LEU A 52 8.06 0.54 7.71
N LEU A 53 7.81 -0.66 7.18
CA LEU A 53 8.71 -1.81 7.35
C LEU A 53 10.08 -1.57 6.71
N ARG A 54 10.10 -1.14 5.45
CA ARG A 54 11.34 -0.86 4.71
C ARG A 54 12.20 0.18 5.41
N ASN A 55 11.58 1.26 5.90
CA ASN A 55 12.33 2.32 6.56
C ASN A 55 12.74 1.94 7.99
N ARG A 56 11.98 1.09 8.68
CA ARG A 56 12.41 0.55 9.99
C ARG A 56 13.64 -0.34 9.87
N GLU A 57 13.68 -1.20 8.84
CA GLU A 57 14.86 -2.02 8.54
C GLU A 57 16.09 -1.14 8.26
N ALA A 58 15.92 -0.08 7.46
CA ALA A 58 17.00 0.86 7.13
C ALA A 58 17.55 1.64 8.35
N LEU A 59 16.72 1.84 9.38
CA LEU A 59 17.13 2.49 10.64
C LEU A 59 17.93 1.57 11.57
N GLY A 60 18.08 0.28 11.26
CA GLY A 60 18.92 -0.63 12.03
C GLY A 60 18.22 -1.36 13.18
N GLY A 61 16.88 -1.26 13.27
CA GLY A 61 16.04 -2.22 13.97
C GLY A 61 16.38 -2.54 15.44
N LYS A 62 17.04 -1.67 16.20
CA LYS A 62 17.32 -1.97 17.60
C LYS A 62 16.06 -1.75 18.42
N GLU A 63 15.66 -2.79 19.15
CA GLU A 63 14.63 -2.67 20.18
C GLU A 63 15.11 -1.65 21.24
N GLY A 64 14.32 -0.60 21.44
CA GLY A 64 14.65 0.50 22.37
C GLY A 64 15.20 1.78 21.73
N GLU A 65 15.38 1.85 20.40
CA GLU A 65 15.74 3.11 19.71
C GLU A 65 14.57 4.12 19.70
N ASP A 66 14.95 5.39 19.86
CA ASP A 66 14.19 6.52 20.41
C ASP A 66 12.73 6.62 19.90
N ASN A 67 11.76 6.68 20.83
CA ASN A 67 10.33 6.81 20.52
C ASN A 67 10.07 8.00 19.56
N ALA A 68 10.90 9.05 19.65
CA ALA A 68 10.87 10.20 18.77
C ALA A 68 11.13 9.86 17.30
N GLU A 69 12.07 8.96 17.00
CA GLU A 69 12.37 8.55 15.63
C GLU A 69 11.24 7.69 15.05
N LEU A 70 10.69 6.78 15.86
CA LEU A 70 9.53 5.98 15.46
C LEU A 70 8.30 6.86 15.17
N ARG A 71 8.03 7.87 16.02
CA ARG A 71 6.97 8.86 15.79
C ARG A 71 7.21 9.69 14.54
N ARG A 72 8.46 10.02 14.25
CA ARG A 72 8.85 10.75 13.05
C ARG A 72 8.64 9.90 11.80
N LEU A 73 9.03 8.63 11.84
CA LEU A 73 8.79 7.67 10.76
C LEU A 73 7.28 7.49 10.51
N ALA A 74 6.49 7.31 11.56
CA ALA A 74 5.02 7.25 11.45
C ALA A 74 4.45 8.50 10.77
N SER A 75 4.94 9.68 11.16
CA SER A 75 4.53 10.96 10.56
C SER A 75 4.90 11.05 9.08
N PHE A 76 6.12 10.65 8.70
CA PHE A 76 6.54 10.61 7.29
C PHE A 76 5.73 9.63 6.45
N SER A 77 5.38 8.46 7.01
CA SER A 77 4.51 7.50 6.33
C SER A 77 3.15 8.10 5.98
N MET A 78 2.62 8.94 6.86
CA MET A 78 1.34 9.60 6.67
C MET A 78 1.41 10.75 5.67
N VAL A 79 2.46 11.56 5.75
CA VAL A 79 2.74 12.62 4.76
C VAL A 79 2.83 12.03 3.36
N TRP A 80 3.57 10.93 3.21
CA TRP A 80 3.71 10.24 1.93
C TRP A 80 2.38 9.70 1.42
N ALA A 81 1.64 8.95 2.26
CA ALA A 81 0.33 8.40 1.89
C ALA A 81 -0.68 9.51 1.51
N ASN A 82 -0.76 10.58 2.30
CA ASN A 82 -1.62 11.72 2.02
C ASN A 82 -1.24 12.42 0.71
N HIS A 83 0.05 12.56 0.43
CA HIS A 83 0.49 13.13 -0.82
C HIS A 83 0.09 12.27 -2.02
N VAL A 84 0.40 10.97 -1.98
CA VAL A 84 0.18 10.04 -3.10
C VAL A 84 -1.31 9.81 -3.35
N PHE A 85 -2.08 9.56 -2.29
CA PHE A 85 -3.47 9.15 -2.43
C PHE A 85 -4.46 10.30 -2.36
N LEU A 86 -4.17 11.35 -1.59
CA LEU A 86 -5.09 12.47 -1.36
C LEU A 86 -4.63 13.78 -2.01
N GLY A 87 -3.43 13.81 -2.60
CA GLY A 87 -2.92 14.98 -3.30
C GLY A 87 -2.47 16.10 -2.38
N CYS A 88 -2.32 15.85 -1.08
CA CYS A 88 -1.83 16.85 -0.13
C CYS A 88 -0.45 17.39 -0.53
N ARG A 89 -0.16 18.63 -0.15
CA ARG A 89 1.10 19.32 -0.44
C ARG A 89 1.78 19.71 0.88
N TYR A 90 3.09 19.54 0.91
CA TYR A 90 3.94 19.82 2.06
C TYR A 90 5.16 20.62 1.60
N PRO A 91 5.93 21.24 2.52
CA PRO A 91 7.14 21.97 2.17
C PRO A 91 8.12 21.12 1.34
N PRO A 92 8.85 21.72 0.37
CA PRO A 92 9.71 20.97 -0.55
C PRO A 92 10.71 20.03 0.15
N GLN A 93 11.33 20.49 1.24
CA GLN A 93 12.30 19.71 2.01
C GLN A 93 11.67 18.44 2.63
N VAL A 94 10.41 18.52 3.06
CA VAL A 94 9.67 17.36 3.57
C VAL A 94 9.35 16.42 2.42
N MET A 95 8.91 16.97 1.29
CA MET A 95 8.56 16.19 0.11
C MET A 95 9.75 15.41 -0.46
N GLU A 96 10.90 16.05 -0.60
CA GLU A 96 12.16 15.42 -1.02
C GLU A 96 12.48 14.22 -0.11
N LYS A 97 12.50 14.45 1.20
CA LYS A 97 12.80 13.40 2.17
C LYS A 97 11.84 12.21 2.11
N VAL A 98 10.52 12.45 2.04
CA VAL A 98 9.55 11.34 2.02
C VAL A 98 9.56 10.58 0.71
N MET A 99 9.86 11.24 -0.41
CA MET A 99 9.99 10.57 -1.71
C MET A 99 11.25 9.71 -1.75
N ASP A 100 12.37 10.18 -1.20
CA ASP A 100 13.59 9.38 -1.06
C ASP A 100 13.36 8.15 -0.16
N MET A 101 12.66 8.30 0.96
CA MET A 101 12.29 7.20 1.85
C MET A 101 11.34 6.18 1.19
N ALA A 102 10.53 6.63 0.23
CA ALA A 102 9.62 5.78 -0.53
C ALA A 102 10.26 5.17 -1.79
N ALA A 103 11.53 5.46 -2.09
CA ALA A 103 12.17 4.99 -3.31
C ALA A 103 12.07 3.46 -3.41
N GLY A 104 11.55 2.97 -4.53
CA GLY A 104 11.31 1.53 -4.77
C GLY A 104 9.91 1.03 -4.41
N ILE A 105 9.07 1.83 -3.74
CA ILE A 105 7.65 1.50 -3.51
C ILE A 105 6.85 1.97 -4.72
N THR A 106 6.33 1.02 -5.50
CA THR A 106 5.56 1.32 -6.72
C THR A 106 4.06 1.25 -6.43
N VAL A 107 3.40 2.41 -6.43
CA VAL A 107 1.95 2.50 -6.22
C VAL A 107 1.21 2.33 -7.54
N THR A 108 0.50 1.21 -7.71
CA THR A 108 -0.28 0.94 -8.93
C THR A 108 -1.65 1.62 -8.88
N ASN A 109 -2.09 2.31 -9.93
CA ASN A 109 -3.36 3.06 -9.98
C ASN A 109 -3.45 4.21 -8.96
N ALA A 110 -2.38 5.01 -8.81
CA ALA A 110 -2.43 6.23 -8.01
C ALA A 110 -3.39 7.26 -8.66
N PRO A 111 -4.20 8.00 -7.88
CA PRO A 111 -5.04 9.06 -8.42
C PRO A 111 -4.21 10.18 -9.05
N THR A 112 -4.67 10.71 -10.20
CA THR A 112 -4.09 11.92 -10.78
C THR A 112 -4.69 13.15 -10.11
N HIS A 113 -3.87 13.92 -9.40
CA HIS A 113 -4.29 15.14 -8.72
C HIS A 113 -4.06 16.36 -9.59
N THR A 114 -5.13 16.94 -10.14
CA THR A 114 -5.06 18.20 -10.89
C THR A 114 -5.37 19.39 -9.99
N LEU A 115 -4.64 20.49 -10.14
CA LEU A 115 -4.93 21.70 -9.39
C LEU A 115 -6.19 22.39 -9.92
N ARG A 116 -6.93 23.06 -9.03
CA ARG A 116 -8.07 23.90 -9.44
C ARG A 116 -7.64 24.93 -10.48
N ASP A 117 -6.49 25.56 -10.30
CA ASP A 117 -6.01 26.61 -11.21
C ASP A 117 -5.67 26.06 -12.59
N GLU A 118 -5.15 24.83 -12.67
CA GLU A 118 -4.93 24.13 -13.94
C GLU A 118 -6.25 23.84 -14.65
N LEU A 119 -7.25 23.41 -13.90
CA LEU A 119 -8.59 23.17 -14.43
C LEU A 119 -9.21 24.48 -14.95
N VAL A 120 -9.10 25.57 -14.18
CA VAL A 120 -9.60 26.90 -14.55
C VAL A 120 -8.83 27.44 -15.77
N ALA A 121 -7.51 27.28 -15.84
CA ALA A 121 -6.71 27.68 -16.99
C ALA A 121 -7.09 26.89 -18.25
N LYS A 122 -7.42 25.59 -18.11
CA LYS A 122 -7.88 24.75 -19.22
C LYS A 122 -9.26 25.17 -19.71
N VAL A 123 -10.18 25.53 -18.81
CA VAL A 123 -11.49 26.10 -19.17
C VAL A 123 -11.32 27.45 -19.88
N LYS A 124 -10.49 28.36 -19.36
CA LYS A 124 -10.20 29.67 -19.98
C LYS A 124 -9.67 29.52 -21.42
N ARG A 125 -8.78 28.56 -21.67
CA ARG A 125 -8.30 28.27 -23.04
C ARG A 125 -9.39 27.70 -23.95
N GLY A 126 -10.30 26.88 -23.41
CA GLY A 126 -11.42 26.33 -24.17
C GLY A 126 -12.43 27.40 -24.62
N ILE A 127 -12.78 28.35 -23.75
CA ILE A 127 -13.69 29.44 -24.10
C ILE A 127 -13.06 30.46 -25.06
N SER A 128 -11.76 30.75 -24.95
CA SER A 128 -11.08 31.68 -25.85
C SER A 128 -10.90 31.13 -27.27
N SER A 129 -10.99 29.82 -27.47
CA SER A 129 -10.77 29.19 -28.77
C SER A 129 -12.04 29.06 -29.62
N SER A 130 -13.21 29.48 -29.11
CA SER A 130 -14.51 29.30 -29.78
C SER A 130 -15.04 30.52 -30.55
N ASN A 131 -14.23 31.57 -30.71
CA ASN A 131 -14.53 32.71 -31.59
C ASN A 131 -13.68 32.61 -32.87
N GLY A 132 -14.09 31.73 -33.79
CA GLY A 132 -13.55 31.62 -35.14
C GLY A 132 -14.68 31.52 -36.14
#